data_AF-A0A3M2GCU5-F1
#
_entry.id   AF-A0A3M2GCU5-F1
#
_cell.length_a   1.000
_cell.length_b   1.000
_cell.length_c   1.000
_cell.angle_alpha   90.00
_cell.angle_beta   90.00
_cell.angle_gamma   90.00
#
_symmetry.space_group_name_H-M   'P 1'
#
loop_
_entity.id
_entity.type
_entity.pdbx_description
1 polymer ?
#
loop_
_entity_poly.entity_id
_entity_poly.type
_entity_poly.pdbx_seq_one_letter_code
_entity_poly.pdbx_strand_id
1 'polypeptide(L)'
;MNTIRPPFLIERLRANTPIIQGLIAGVSMEQARWKPAPEKWSILEVINHLYDEEREDFRQRLDYTLHKPGADWPPINPQKWVTERRYNERDLAESLHRFLTERQASLEWLHQLENPNWEHYKDHPIAPRITANRLLACWVAHDLLHIRQLNALHWAYLNHLSGEGSLDYAGEW
;
A
#
# COMPACT_ATOMS: atom_id res chain seq x y z
N MET A 1 -11.86 11.94 -21.55
CA MET A 1 -11.70 11.23 -20.27
C MET A 1 -11.45 12.27 -19.20
N ASN A 2 -12.11 12.21 -18.05
CA ASN A 2 -11.84 13.15 -16.95
C ASN A 2 -10.49 12.79 -16.32
N THR A 3 -9.47 13.61 -16.56
CA THR A 3 -8.17 13.47 -15.93
C THR A 3 -8.31 13.79 -14.44
N ILE A 4 -8.04 12.81 -13.57
CA ILE A 4 -8.04 13.04 -12.12
C ILE A 4 -6.92 14.03 -11.80
N ARG A 5 -7.22 15.03 -10.97
CA ARG A 5 -6.25 16.09 -10.64
C ARG A 5 -5.21 15.55 -9.63
N PRO A 6 -3.90 15.69 -9.88
CA PRO A 6 -2.86 15.23 -8.94
C PRO A 6 -3.04 15.75 -7.50
N PRO A 7 -3.42 17.02 -7.24
CA PRO A 7 -3.68 17.47 -5.87
C PRO A 7 -4.74 16.65 -5.12
N PHE A 8 -5.77 16.16 -5.81
CA PHE A 8 -6.76 15.26 -5.20
C PHE A 8 -6.13 13.92 -4.82
N LEU A 9 -5.28 13.36 -5.67
CA LEU A 9 -4.62 12.07 -5.42
C LEU A 9 -3.62 12.17 -4.25
N ILE A 10 -2.83 13.24 -4.19
CA ILE A 10 -1.89 13.49 -3.08
C ILE A 10 -2.67 13.61 -1.77
N GLU A 11 -3.77 14.36 -1.77
CA GLU A 11 -4.65 14.49 -0.62
C GLU A 11 -5.27 13.16 -0.20
N ARG A 12 -5.59 12.28 -1.15
CA ARG A 12 -6.05 10.92 -0.86
C ARG A 12 -4.97 10.05 -0.21
N LEU A 13 -3.72 10.10 -0.67
CA LEU A 13 -2.61 9.40 0.00
C LEU A 13 -2.46 9.87 1.44
N ARG A 14 -2.49 11.20 1.65
CA ARG A 14 -2.41 11.82 2.98
C ARG A 14 -3.59 11.43 3.87
N ALA A 15 -4.81 11.34 3.32
CA ALA A 15 -6.01 10.95 4.07
C ALA A 15 -6.06 9.46 4.40
N ASN A 16 -5.45 8.61 3.57
CA ASN A 16 -5.37 7.17 3.81
C ASN A 16 -4.38 6.82 4.93
N THR A 17 -3.34 7.63 5.16
CA THR A 17 -2.32 7.42 6.19
C THR A 17 -2.89 7.21 7.61
N PRO A 18 -3.73 8.11 8.17
CA PRO A 18 -4.31 7.90 9.49
C PRO A 18 -5.31 6.74 9.54
N ILE A 19 -5.92 6.36 8.42
CA ILE A 19 -6.81 5.18 8.34
C ILE A 19 -5.98 3.92 8.55
N ILE A 20 -4.88 3.77 7.80
CA ILE A 20 -3.97 2.63 7.94
C ILE A 20 -3.42 2.58 9.37
N GLN A 21 -2.96 3.72 9.91
CA GLN A 21 -2.49 3.79 11.31
C GLN A 21 -3.57 3.34 12.30
N GLY A 22 -4.82 3.80 12.12
CA GLY A 22 -5.94 3.43 12.98
C GLY A 22 -6.26 1.94 12.93
N LEU A 23 -6.12 1.29 11.77
CA LEU A 23 -6.30 -0.17 11.63
C LEU A 23 -5.20 -0.98 12.31
N ILE A 24 -4.07 -0.38 12.66
CA ILE A 24 -2.98 -1.06 13.36
C ILE A 24 -2.97 -0.75 14.86
N ALA A 25 -3.65 0.32 15.28
CA ALA A 25 -3.74 0.70 16.68
C ALA A 25 -4.35 -0.44 17.53
N GLY A 26 -3.65 -0.85 18.59
CA GLY A 26 -4.11 -1.90 19.50
C GLY A 26 -3.93 -3.34 19.02
N VAL A 27 -3.40 -3.56 17.81
CA VAL A 27 -3.11 -4.91 17.30
C VAL A 27 -1.97 -5.53 18.09
N SER A 28 -2.20 -6.70 18.69
CA SER A 28 -1.17 -7.48 19.37
C SER A 28 -0.22 -8.13 18.37
N MET A 29 1.00 -8.47 18.78
CA MET A 29 1.93 -9.21 17.91
C MET A 29 1.41 -10.59 17.49
N GLU A 30 0.56 -11.22 18.29
CA GLU A 30 -0.10 -12.47 17.94
C GLU A 30 -1.05 -12.27 16.75
N GLN A 31 -1.97 -11.31 16.85
CA GLN A 31 -2.88 -10.95 15.76
C GLN A 31 -2.11 -10.45 14.53
N ALA A 32 -1.07 -9.65 14.73
CA ALA A 32 -0.25 -9.10 13.65
C ALA A 32 0.36 -10.19 12.77
N ARG A 33 0.78 -11.31 13.40
CA ARG A 33 1.44 -12.44 12.73
C ARG A 33 0.48 -13.49 12.22
N TRP A 34 -0.72 -13.57 12.81
CA TRP A 34 -1.73 -14.54 12.44
C TRP A 34 -2.08 -14.46 10.96
N LYS A 35 -2.24 -15.64 10.34
CA LYS A 35 -2.61 -15.80 8.94
C LYS A 35 -3.89 -16.63 8.88
N PRO A 36 -4.91 -16.21 8.10
CA PRO A 36 -6.12 -17.02 7.94
C PRO A 36 -5.84 -18.34 7.20
N ALA A 37 -4.80 -18.38 6.37
CA ALA A 37 -4.26 -19.59 5.76
C ALA A 37 -2.78 -19.37 5.38
N PRO A 38 -1.96 -20.44 5.20
CA PRO A 38 -0.52 -20.32 4.94
C PRO A 38 -0.14 -19.42 3.76
N GLU A 39 -0.95 -19.41 2.71
CA GLU A 39 -0.77 -18.66 1.47
C GLU A 39 -1.33 -17.22 1.50
N LYS A 40 -2.12 -16.87 2.52
CA LYS A 40 -2.66 -15.52 2.70
C LYS A 40 -1.63 -14.63 3.38
N TRP A 41 -1.89 -13.33 3.46
CA TRP A 41 -1.04 -12.41 4.21
C TRP A 41 -1.56 -12.15 5.60
N SER A 42 -0.66 -11.95 6.57
CA SER A 42 -0.98 -11.39 7.88
C SER A 42 -1.05 -9.86 7.82
N ILE A 43 -1.52 -9.23 8.91
CA ILE A 43 -1.50 -7.76 9.06
C ILE A 43 -0.06 -7.24 8.96
N LEU A 44 0.90 -7.92 9.61
CA LEU A 44 2.31 -7.55 9.60
C LEU A 44 2.92 -7.65 8.20
N GLU A 45 2.55 -8.67 7.42
CA GLU A 45 2.97 -8.82 6.03
C GLU A 45 2.43 -7.67 5.16
N VAL A 46 1.16 -7.26 5.35
CA VAL A 46 0.55 -6.13 4.63
C VAL A 46 1.26 -4.80 4.92
N ILE A 47 1.58 -4.52 6.19
CA ILE A 47 2.26 -3.25 6.55
C ILE A 47 3.66 -3.17 5.96
N ASN A 48 4.41 -4.28 5.97
CA ASN A 48 5.73 -4.30 5.36
C ASN A 48 5.67 -4.24 3.82
N HIS A 49 4.64 -4.84 3.22
CA HIS A 49 4.38 -4.69 1.78
C HIS A 49 4.11 -3.23 1.40
N LEU A 50 3.25 -2.54 2.15
CA LEU A 50 2.98 -1.11 1.95
C LEU A 50 4.26 -0.27 2.06
N TYR A 51 5.11 -0.53 3.05
CA TYR A 51 6.38 0.16 3.20
C TYR A 51 7.32 -0.03 1.99
N ASP A 52 7.47 -1.26 1.51
CA ASP A 52 8.41 -1.55 0.43
C ASP A 52 7.88 -1.05 -0.94
N GLU A 53 6.58 -1.19 -1.22
CA GLU A 53 5.91 -0.65 -2.41
C GLU A 53 5.94 0.88 -2.49
N GLU A 54 5.79 1.56 -1.34
CA GLU A 54 5.87 3.03 -1.25
C GLU A 54 7.18 3.55 -1.85
N ARG A 55 8.32 2.94 -1.50
CA ARG A 55 9.64 3.41 -1.92
C ARG A 55 10.21 2.76 -3.17
N GLU A 56 9.92 1.48 -3.43
CA GLU A 56 10.54 0.69 -4.52
C GLU A 56 9.62 0.47 -5.72
N ASP A 57 8.29 0.62 -5.57
CA ASP A 57 7.36 0.62 -6.71
C ASP A 57 6.90 2.05 -7.01
N PHE A 58 5.96 2.58 -6.24
CA PHE A 58 5.20 3.75 -6.65
C PHE A 58 6.05 5.03 -6.70
N ARG A 59 6.78 5.38 -5.63
CA ARG A 59 7.60 6.59 -5.63
C ARG A 59 8.70 6.50 -6.68
N GLN A 60 9.43 5.38 -6.72
CA GLN A 60 10.54 5.20 -7.65
C GLN A 60 10.08 5.23 -9.11
N ARG A 61 9.00 4.53 -9.46
CA ARG A 61 8.50 4.52 -10.84
C ARG A 61 7.89 5.86 -11.24
N LEU A 62 7.23 6.57 -10.32
CA LEU A 62 6.74 7.90 -10.59
C LEU A 62 7.90 8.88 -10.84
N ASP A 63 8.94 8.85 -10.01
CA ASP A 63 10.16 9.65 -10.20
C ASP A 63 10.83 9.36 -11.55
N TYR A 64 11.01 8.08 -11.90
CA TYR A 64 11.57 7.71 -13.21
C TYR A 64 10.71 8.20 -14.37
N THR A 65 9.39 8.11 -14.24
CA THR A 65 8.47 8.56 -15.30
C THR A 65 8.52 10.07 -15.49
N LEU A 66 8.60 10.83 -14.39
CA LEU A 66 8.66 12.29 -14.44
C LEU A 66 10.01 12.80 -14.92
N HIS A 67 11.10 12.26 -14.38
CA HIS A 67 12.44 12.86 -14.49
C HIS A 67 13.41 12.08 -15.39
N LYS A 68 13.09 10.84 -15.76
CA LYS A 68 13.95 9.98 -16.62
C LYS A 68 13.13 9.38 -17.78
N PRO A 69 12.49 10.21 -18.63
CA PRO A 69 11.67 9.71 -19.72
C PRO A 69 12.50 8.80 -20.65
N GLY A 70 11.96 7.62 -20.94
CA GLY A 70 12.63 6.60 -21.76
C GLY A 70 13.50 5.61 -20.98
N ALA A 71 13.81 5.85 -19.70
CA ALA A 71 14.53 4.89 -18.88
C ALA A 71 13.66 3.68 -18.50
N ASP A 72 14.30 2.54 -18.27
CA ASP A 72 13.65 1.38 -17.68
C ASP A 72 13.48 1.55 -16.17
N TRP A 73 12.32 1.12 -15.68
CA TRP A 73 12.08 1.02 -14.26
C TRP A 73 12.90 -0.14 -13.69
N PRO A 74 13.50 0.01 -12.50
CA PRO A 74 14.12 -1.11 -11.82
C PRO A 74 13.12 -2.27 -11.68
N PRO A 75 13.55 -3.52 -11.91
CA PRO A 75 12.69 -4.67 -11.75
C PRO A 75 12.39 -4.89 -10.26
N ILE A 76 11.16 -5.30 -9.96
CA ILE A 76 10.69 -5.58 -8.61
C ILE A 76 9.92 -6.89 -8.58
N ASN A 77 9.79 -7.50 -7.39
CA ASN A 77 8.95 -8.67 -7.19
C ASN A 77 8.25 -8.61 -5.82
N PRO A 78 7.21 -7.77 -5.69
CA PRO A 78 6.59 -7.49 -4.40
C PRO A 78 6.02 -8.72 -3.71
N GLN A 79 5.41 -9.63 -4.46
CA GLN A 79 4.88 -10.89 -3.92
C GLN A 79 5.99 -11.77 -3.32
N LYS A 80 7.18 -11.83 -3.96
CA LYS A 80 8.31 -12.58 -3.40
C LYS A 80 8.95 -11.90 -2.19
N TRP A 81 8.95 -10.58 -2.14
CA TRP A 81 9.55 -9.84 -1.02
C TRP A 81 8.94 -10.22 0.33
N VAL A 82 7.66 -10.58 0.36
CA VAL A 82 6.97 -11.03 1.59
C VAL A 82 7.74 -12.15 2.30
N THR A 83 8.16 -13.16 1.54
CA THR A 83 8.91 -14.31 2.08
C THR A 83 10.42 -14.03 2.10
N GLU A 84 10.99 -13.48 1.02
CA GLU A 84 12.43 -13.22 0.91
C GLU A 84 12.94 -12.25 1.98
N ARG A 85 12.13 -11.25 2.35
CA ARG A 85 12.47 -10.23 3.35
C ARG A 85 11.87 -10.52 4.73
N ARG A 86 11.31 -11.73 4.91
CA ARG A 86 10.80 -12.28 6.18
C ARG A 86 9.86 -11.33 6.91
N TYR A 87 8.86 -10.79 6.19
CA TYR A 87 7.98 -9.73 6.73
C TYR A 87 7.31 -10.13 8.04
N ASN A 88 6.84 -11.37 8.14
CA ASN A 88 6.10 -11.86 9.31
C ASN A 88 6.98 -12.04 10.58
N GLU A 89 8.30 -11.93 10.44
CA GLU A 89 9.23 -12.04 11.57
C GLU A 89 9.60 -10.68 12.19
N ARG A 90 9.15 -9.59 11.58
CA ARG A 90 9.44 -8.22 12.03
C ARG A 90 8.63 -7.83 13.27
N ASP A 91 8.88 -6.62 13.76
CA ASP A 91 8.10 -5.95 14.79
C ASP A 91 7.04 -5.03 14.13
N LEU A 92 5.80 -5.08 14.62
CA LEU A 92 4.69 -4.33 14.04
C LEU A 92 4.84 -2.81 14.23
N ALA A 93 5.26 -2.38 15.42
CA ALA A 93 5.37 -0.95 15.71
C ALA A 93 6.49 -0.32 14.88
N GLU A 94 7.63 -1.01 14.76
CA GLU A 94 8.72 -0.58 13.90
C GLU A 94 8.32 -0.58 12.42
N SER A 95 7.66 -1.63 11.94
CA SER A 95 7.17 -1.70 10.55
C SER A 95 6.20 -0.58 10.22
N LEU A 96 5.24 -0.28 11.12
CA LEU A 96 4.32 0.84 10.96
C LEU A 96 5.07 2.18 10.97
N HIS A 97 6.01 2.37 11.90
CA HIS A 97 6.80 3.59 11.97
C HIS A 97 7.57 3.84 10.65
N ARG A 98 8.25 2.81 10.13
CA ARG A 98 8.96 2.89 8.84
C ARG A 98 8.03 3.27 7.70
N PHE A 99 6.85 2.65 7.61
CA PHE A 99 5.85 3.02 6.60
C PHE A 99 5.41 4.48 6.73
N LEU A 100 5.08 4.94 7.94
CA LEU A 100 4.61 6.31 8.17
C LEU A 100 5.69 7.35 7.86
N THR A 101 6.93 7.10 8.25
CA THR A 101 8.08 7.94 7.89
C THR A 101 8.28 8.01 6.39
N GLU A 102 8.20 6.87 5.70
CA GLU A 102 8.33 6.81 4.24
C GLU A 102 7.20 7.55 3.53
N ARG A 103 5.96 7.37 4.00
CA ARG A 103 4.78 8.07 3.49
C ARG A 103 4.89 9.57 3.66
N GLN A 104 5.40 10.04 4.80
CA GLN A 104 5.65 11.47 5.01
C GLN A 104 6.67 12.01 4.00
N ALA A 105 7.78 11.30 3.79
CA ALA A 105 8.79 11.68 2.80
C ALA A 105 8.23 11.69 1.37
N SER A 106 7.38 10.71 1.01
CA SER A 106 6.70 10.68 -0.30
C SER A 106 5.77 11.88 -0.49
N LEU A 107 4.99 12.26 0.53
CA LEU A 107 4.10 13.40 0.47
C LEU A 107 4.86 14.72 0.34
N GLU A 108 5.94 14.90 1.11
CA GLU A 108 6.82 16.06 1.01
C GLU A 108 7.43 16.18 -0.39
N TRP A 109 7.95 15.07 -0.93
CA TRP A 109 8.48 15.02 -2.30
C TRP A 109 7.42 15.39 -3.34
N LEU A 110 6.21 14.82 -3.25
CA LEU A 110 5.10 15.13 -4.16
C LEU A 110 4.71 16.62 -4.12
N HIS A 111 4.76 17.25 -2.93
CA HIS A 111 4.48 18.67 -2.76
C HIS A 111 5.59 19.58 -3.30
N GLN A 112 6.83 19.10 -3.39
CA GLN A 112 7.98 19.85 -3.89
C GLN A 112 8.16 19.75 -5.42
N LEU A 113 7.37 18.93 -6.12
CA LEU A 113 7.45 18.81 -7.57
C LEU A 113 7.07 20.13 -8.27
N GLU A 114 8.02 20.74 -8.97
CA GLU A 114 7.81 21.98 -9.73
C GLU A 114 7.42 21.68 -11.19
N ASN A 115 6.22 22.12 -11.58
CA ASN A 115 5.67 21.94 -12.93
C ASN A 115 5.83 20.50 -13.52
N PRO A 116 5.52 19.43 -12.76
CA PRO A 116 5.66 18.07 -13.24
C PRO A 116 4.77 17.81 -14.47
N ASN A 117 5.33 17.16 -15.50
CA ASN A 117 4.57 16.72 -16.66
C ASN A 117 3.87 15.38 -16.36
N TRP A 118 2.64 15.46 -15.86
CA TRP A 118 1.83 14.30 -15.50
C TRP A 118 1.41 13.40 -16.68
N GLU A 119 1.61 13.85 -17.91
CA GLU A 119 1.35 13.11 -19.15
C GLU A 119 2.59 12.33 -19.64
N HIS A 120 3.76 12.53 -19.02
CA HIS A 120 4.88 11.61 -19.21
C HIS A 120 4.44 10.18 -18.88
N TYR A 121 4.92 9.23 -19.66
CA TYR A 121 4.47 7.86 -19.57
C TYR A 121 5.61 6.87 -19.80
N LYS A 122 5.37 5.64 -19.37
CA LYS A 122 6.14 4.46 -19.76
C LYS A 122 5.22 3.41 -20.36
N ASP A 123 5.68 2.75 -21.41
CA ASP A 123 5.02 1.54 -21.90
C ASP A 123 5.29 0.38 -20.95
N HIS A 124 4.22 -0.30 -20.53
CA HIS A 124 4.29 -1.38 -19.56
C HIS A 124 3.47 -2.58 -20.05
N PRO A 125 3.96 -3.83 -19.92
CA PRO A 125 3.26 -5.01 -20.44
C PRO A 125 1.85 -5.20 -19.88
N ILE A 126 1.63 -4.84 -18.61
CA ILE A 126 0.33 -5.03 -17.92
C ILE A 126 -0.68 -3.92 -18.27
N ALA A 127 -0.19 -2.71 -18.54
CA ALA A 127 -1.04 -1.57 -18.87
C ALA A 127 -0.30 -0.70 -19.90
N PRO A 128 -0.72 -0.74 -21.17
CA PRO A 128 -0.13 0.11 -22.20
C PRO A 128 -0.23 1.58 -21.77
N ARG A 129 0.87 2.32 -21.95
CA ARG A 129 0.98 3.75 -21.67
C ARG A 129 0.53 4.12 -20.24
N ILE A 130 1.32 3.76 -19.23
CA ILE A 130 1.09 4.24 -17.87
C ILE A 130 1.67 5.65 -17.73
N THR A 131 0.79 6.66 -17.66
CA THR A 131 1.20 8.04 -17.38
C THR A 131 1.57 8.23 -15.91
N ALA A 132 2.35 9.26 -15.60
CA ALA A 132 2.66 9.66 -14.23
C ALA A 132 1.38 9.92 -13.41
N ASN A 133 0.36 10.54 -14.01
CA ASN A 133 -0.93 10.71 -13.33
C ASN A 133 -1.60 9.38 -13.01
N ARG A 134 -1.53 8.41 -13.93
CA ARG A 134 -2.10 7.08 -13.74
C ARG A 134 -1.33 6.28 -12.69
N LEU A 135 0.00 6.38 -12.64
CA LEU A 135 0.82 5.80 -11.57
C LEU A 135 0.38 6.33 -10.20
N LEU A 136 0.24 7.64 -10.06
CA LEU A 136 -0.20 8.25 -8.80
C LEU A 136 -1.63 7.79 -8.42
N ALA A 137 -2.52 7.63 -9.39
CA ALA A 137 -3.85 7.08 -9.16
C ALA A 137 -3.80 5.60 -8.72
N CYS A 138 -2.91 4.80 -9.32
CA CYS A 138 -2.68 3.41 -8.93
C CYS A 138 -2.12 3.30 -7.51
N TRP A 139 -1.26 4.25 -7.09
CA TRP A 139 -0.75 4.31 -5.71
C TRP A 139 -1.88 4.50 -4.70
N VAL A 140 -2.78 5.46 -4.95
CA VAL A 140 -3.98 5.67 -4.12
C VAL A 140 -4.87 4.42 -4.14
N ALA A 141 -5.06 3.80 -5.30
CA ALA A 141 -5.86 2.58 -5.40
C ALA A 141 -5.23 1.42 -4.60
N HIS A 142 -3.91 1.32 -4.58
CA HIS A 142 -3.17 0.31 -3.82
C HIS A 142 -3.37 0.46 -2.32
N ASP A 143 -3.33 1.68 -1.78
CA ASP A 143 -3.73 1.94 -0.39
C ASP A 143 -5.15 1.43 -0.11
N LEU A 144 -6.12 1.73 -0.99
CA LEU A 144 -7.51 1.32 -0.80
C LEU A 144 -7.67 -0.21 -0.85
N LEU A 145 -6.91 -0.89 -1.72
CA LEU A 145 -6.87 -2.34 -1.78
C LEU A 145 -6.39 -2.94 -0.45
N HIS A 146 -5.34 -2.38 0.15
CA HIS A 146 -4.79 -2.89 1.40
C HIS A 146 -5.54 -2.42 2.65
N ILE A 147 -6.20 -1.26 2.63
CA ILE A 147 -7.17 -0.87 3.68
C ILE A 147 -8.31 -1.91 3.73
N ARG A 148 -8.85 -2.29 2.57
CA ARG A 148 -9.86 -3.36 2.49
C ARG A 148 -9.30 -4.70 3.01
N GLN A 149 -8.07 -5.04 2.66
CA GLN A 149 -7.43 -6.27 3.13
C GLN A 149 -7.21 -6.27 4.65
N LEU A 150 -6.74 -5.16 5.24
CA LEU A 150 -6.55 -5.02 6.68
C LEU A 150 -7.89 -5.17 7.41
N ASN A 151 -8.95 -4.52 6.94
CA ASN A 151 -10.30 -4.70 7.49
C ASN A 151 -10.76 -6.16 7.43
N ALA A 152 -10.55 -6.84 6.30
CA ALA A 152 -10.90 -8.25 6.16
C ALA A 152 -10.09 -9.16 7.10
N LEU A 153 -8.83 -8.83 7.37
CA LEU A 153 -7.99 -9.57 8.32
C LEU A 153 -8.46 -9.40 9.77
N HIS A 154 -8.89 -8.20 10.14
CA HIS A 154 -9.55 -7.97 11.43
C HIS A 154 -10.82 -8.79 11.58
N TRP A 155 -11.69 -8.75 10.57
CA TRP A 155 -12.90 -9.56 10.54
C TRP A 155 -12.58 -11.06 10.68
N ALA A 156 -11.64 -11.57 9.88
CA ALA A 156 -11.27 -12.97 9.89
C ALA A 156 -10.68 -13.41 11.24
N TYR A 157 -9.86 -12.57 11.88
CA TYR A 157 -9.31 -12.85 13.21
C TYR A 157 -10.41 -12.85 14.29
N LEU A 158 -11.32 -11.87 14.27
CA LEU A 158 -12.45 -11.83 15.20
C LEU A 158 -13.34 -13.06 15.06
N ASN A 159 -13.64 -13.47 13.82
CA ASN A 159 -14.43 -14.67 13.54
C ASN A 159 -13.72 -15.95 14.03
N HIS A 160 -12.40 -16.03 13.83
CA HIS A 160 -11.57 -17.13 14.34
C HIS A 160 -11.65 -17.27 15.87
N LEU A 161 -11.64 -16.15 16.61
CA LEU A 161 -11.74 -16.16 18.07
C LEU A 161 -13.16 -16.44 18.58
N SER A 162 -14.18 -16.00 17.85
CA SER A 162 -15.57 -16.04 18.30
C SER A 162 -16.27 -17.38 17.98
N GLY A 163 -15.73 -18.14 17.02
CA GLY A 163 -16.31 -19.40 16.55
C GLY A 163 -17.28 -19.22 15.38
N GLU A 164 -17.55 -20.28 14.63
CA GLU A 164 -18.39 -20.24 13.42
C GLU A 164 -19.84 -19.83 13.73
N GLY A 165 -20.41 -18.92 12.93
CA GLY A 165 -21.78 -18.41 13.09
C GLY A 165 -21.98 -17.39 14.23
N SER A 166 -20.93 -17.08 15.00
CA SER A 166 -21.03 -16.19 16.16
C SER A 166 -21.20 -14.71 15.81
N LEU A 167 -20.80 -14.30 14.60
CA LEU A 167 -20.85 -12.91 14.13
C LEU A 167 -22.07 -12.60 13.25
N ASP A 168 -22.95 -13.58 13.00
CA ASP A 168 -24.08 -13.44 12.07
C ASP A 168 -25.03 -12.28 12.45
N TYR A 169 -25.11 -11.94 13.74
CA TYR A 169 -25.88 -10.79 14.23
C TYR A 169 -25.37 -9.45 13.68
N ALA A 170 -24.08 -9.33 13.38
CA ALA A 170 -23.48 -8.14 12.78
C ALA A 170 -23.79 -8.01 11.27
N GLY A 171 -24.32 -9.07 10.65
CA GLY A 171 -24.55 -9.17 9.21
C GLY A 171 -23.48 -9.97 8.48
N GLU A 172 -23.73 -10.23 7.20
CA GLU A 172 -22.78 -10.92 6.31
C GLU A 172 -21.65 -9.99 5.86
N TRP A 173 -20.46 -10.57 5.67
CA TRP A 173 -19.24 -9.88 5.21
C TRP A 173 -18.92 -10.16 3.74
#